data_AF-A0A949F107-F1
#
_entry.id   AF-A0A949F107-F1
#
_cell.length_a   1.000
_cell.length_b   1.000
_cell.length_c   1.000
_cell.angle_alpha   90.00
_cell.angle_beta   90.00
_cell.angle_gamma   90.00
#
_symmetry.space_group_name_H-M   'P 1'
#
loop_
_entity.id
_entity.type
_entity.pdbx_description
1 polymer ?
#
loop_
_entity_poly.entity_id
_entity_poly.type
_entity_poly.pdbx_seq_one_letter_code
_entity_poly.pdbx_strand_id
1 'polypeptide(L)' 'MRKIDLKSVVWRERKHYVSQCLNVDVSSYGATKKEALENLREALELYFQDSKAAKPTIIEQPDVVSLTLSHA' A
#
# COMPACT_ATOMS: atom_id res chain seq x y z
N MET A 1 5.18 15.26 14.36
CA MET A 1 5.10 14.56 13.05
C MET A 1 3.74 14.81 12.45
N ARG A 2 3.66 15.06 11.14
CA ARG A 2 2.38 15.25 10.44
C ARG A 2 1.65 13.91 10.42
N LYS A 3 0.41 13.85 10.91
CA LYS A 3 -0.42 12.65 10.74
C LYS A 3 -0.95 12.63 9.31
N ILE A 4 -0.71 11.54 8.59
CA ILE A 4 -1.23 11.29 7.25
C ILE A 4 -1.98 9.97 7.33
N ASP A 5 -3.25 9.97 6.94
CA ASP A 5 -4.04 8.74 6.83
C ASP A 5 -3.89 8.19 5.41
N LEU A 6 -3.44 6.95 5.29
CA LEU A 6 -3.19 6.27 4.02
C LEU A 6 -4.04 5.00 3.98
N LYS A 7 -4.57 4.70 2.82
CA LYS A 7 -5.30 3.46 2.55
C LYS A 7 -4.34 2.44 1.94
N SER A 8 -4.50 1.19 2.33
CA SER A 8 -3.72 0.09 1.80
C SER A 8 -4.61 -1.14 1.60
N VAL A 9 -4.21 -1.99 0.67
CA VAL A 9 -4.80 -3.31 0.45
C VAL A 9 -3.75 -4.37 0.75
N VAL A 10 -4.20 -5.51 1.25
CA VAL A 10 -3.33 -6.62 1.63
C VAL A 10 -3.97 -7.93 1.22
N TRP A 11 -3.21 -8.76 0.51
CA TRP A 11 -3.68 -10.04 -0.02
C TRP A 11 -2.62 -11.11 0.16
N ARG A 12 -3.05 -12.38 0.06
CA ARG A 12 -2.15 -13.52 0.10
C ARG A 12 -1.59 -13.76 -1.30
N GLU A 13 -0.27 -13.83 -1.40
CA GLU A 13 0.43 -14.25 -2.61
C GLU A 13 1.28 -15.48 -2.30
N ARG A 14 0.80 -16.66 -2.70
CA ARG A 14 1.43 -17.97 -2.42
C ARG A 14 1.71 -18.15 -0.92
N LYS A 15 2.99 -18.14 -0.53
CA LYS A 15 3.48 -18.34 0.86
C LYS A 15 3.66 -17.03 1.64
N HIS A 16 3.45 -15.88 1.02
CA HIS A 16 3.63 -14.56 1.62
C HIS A 16 2.35 -13.74 1.53
N TYR A 17 2.32 -12.62 2.21
CA TYR A 17 1.33 -11.56 2.06
C TYR A 17 2.01 -10.37 1.39
N VAL A 18 1.29 -9.73 0.49
CA VAL A 18 1.69 -8.46 -0.15
C VAL A 18 0.78 -7.37 0.37
N SER A 19 1.35 -6.21 0.68
CA SER A 19 0.66 -5.01 1.13
C SER A 19 1.03 -3.86 0.19
N GLN A 20 0.03 -3.11 -0.27
CA GLN A 20 0.21 -2.02 -1.23
C GLN A 20 -0.50 -0.78 -0.72
N CYS A 21 0.20 0.37 -0.69
CA CYS A 21 -0.45 1.65 -0.47
C CYS A 21 -1.22 2.06 -1.72
N LEU A 22 -2.45 2.56 -1.53
CA LEU A 22 -3.28 3.07 -2.62
C LEU A 22 -2.97 4.53 -2.96
N ASN A 23 -2.34 5.26 -2.04
CA ASN A 23 -2.10 6.70 -2.18
C ASN A 23 -0.77 7.03 -2.86
N VAL A 24 0.21 6.12 -2.80
CA VAL A 24 1.56 6.28 -3.36
C VAL A 24 2.05 4.94 -3.88
N ASP A 25 3.01 4.96 -4.80
CA ASP A 25 3.60 3.75 -5.38
C ASP A 25 4.61 3.11 -4.43
N VAL A 26 4.09 2.57 -3.32
CA VAL A 26 4.88 1.89 -2.28
C VAL A 26 4.15 0.62 -1.87
N SER A 27 4.86 -0.50 -1.97
CA SER A 27 4.42 -1.81 -1.51
C SER A 27 5.45 -2.47 -0.61
N SER A 28 5.00 -3.50 0.09
CA SER A 28 5.85 -4.38 0.87
C SER A 28 5.26 -5.79 0.92
N TYR A 29 5.96 -6.71 1.57
CA TYR A 29 5.54 -8.09 1.73
C TYR A 29 6.05 -8.67 3.06
N GLY A 30 5.48 -9.81 3.45
CA GLY A 30 5.92 -10.54 4.65
C GLY A 30 5.32 -11.95 4.73
N ALA A 31 5.86 -12.79 5.60
CA ALA A 31 5.36 -14.15 5.84
C ALA A 31 3.93 -14.15 6.38
N THR A 32 3.57 -13.13 7.16
CA THR A 32 2.24 -12.94 7.76
C THR A 32 1.61 -11.61 7.33
N LYS A 33 0.27 -11.51 7.45
CA LYS A 33 -0.46 -10.26 7.19
C LYS A 33 0.07 -9.10 8.05
N LYS A 34 0.37 -9.37 9.32
CA LYS A 34 0.92 -8.37 10.25
C LYS A 34 2.28 -7.88 9.78
N GLU A 35 3.18 -8.80 9.45
CA GLU A 35 4.53 -8.48 8.98
C GLU A 35 4.51 -7.63 7.70
N ALA A 36 3.69 -8.01 6.70
CA ALA A 36 3.55 -7.23 5.49
C ALA A 36 3.07 -5.79 5.75
N LEU A 37 2.15 -5.59 6.71
CA LEU A 37 1.65 -4.26 7.05
C LEU A 37 2.67 -3.43 7.85
N GLU A 38 3.42 -4.05 8.77
CA GLU A 38 4.49 -3.36 9.49
C GLU A 38 5.62 -2.95 8.53
N ASN A 39 6.04 -3.84 7.64
CA ASN A 39 7.06 -3.52 6.64
C ASN A 39 6.59 -2.41 5.67
N LEU A 40 5.29 -2.39 5.31
CA LEU A 40 4.71 -1.30 4.52
C LEU A 40 4.74 0.03 5.28
N ARG A 41 4.42 0.01 6.58
CA ARG A 41 4.47 1.19 7.43
C ARG A 41 5.88 1.79 7.43
N GLU A 42 6.91 0.97 7.68
CA GLU A 42 8.30 1.42 7.67
C GLU A 42 8.72 2.00 6.31
N ALA A 43 8.36 1.32 5.21
CA ALA A 43 8.63 1.81 3.85
C ALA A 43 7.96 3.17 3.58
N LEU A 44 6.71 3.36 4.03
CA LEU A 44 6.01 4.63 3.92
C LEU A 44 6.66 5.72 4.79
N GLU A 45 7.07 5.39 6.02
CA GLU A 45 7.78 6.33 6.89
C GLU A 45 9.07 6.85 6.23
N LEU A 46 9.84 5.97 5.58
CA LEU A 46 11.03 6.34 4.81
C LEU A 46 10.68 7.19 3.57
N TYR A 47 9.66 6.78 2.81
CA TYR A 47 9.20 7.50 1.61
C TYR A 47 8.83 8.96 1.90
N PHE A 48 8.11 9.21 3.00
CA PHE A 48 7.71 10.56 3.41
C PHE A 48 8.78 11.34 4.19
N GLN A 49 9.83 10.68 4.68
CA GLN A 49 11.00 11.37 5.25
C GLN A 49 11.84 12.04 4.17
N ASP A 50 12.07 11.35 3.06
CA ASP A 50 12.95 11.83 1.97
C ASP A 50 12.26 12.90 1.10
N SER A 51 10.95 12.75 0.88
CA SER A 51 10.22 13.57 -0.08
C SER A 51 9.38 14.65 0.60
N LYS A 52 9.96 15.86 0.75
CA LYS A 52 9.21 17.08 1.14
C LYS A 52 8.04 17.41 0.20
N ALA A 53 8.02 16.81 -0.99
CA ALA A 53 7.04 17.05 -2.04
C ALA A 53 6.15 15.85 -2.38
N ALA A 54 6.27 14.70 -1.69
CA ALA A 54 5.40 13.57 -1.91
C ALA A 54 3.94 13.96 -1.57
N LYS A 55 3.13 14.16 -2.61
CA LYS A 55 1.70 14.40 -2.48
C LYS A 55 1.00 13.06 -2.66
N PRO A 56 0.48 12.45 -1.59
CA PRO A 56 -0.33 11.25 -1.73
C PRO A 56 -1.60 11.57 -2.51
N THR A 57 -2.01 10.64 -3.38
CA THR A 57 -3.31 10.68 -4.03
C THR A 57 -4.39 10.56 -2.96
N ILE A 58 -5.47 11.33 -3.07
CA ILE A 58 -6.62 11.21 -2.18
C ILE A 58 -7.47 10.03 -2.65
N ILE A 59 -7.65 9.05 -1.79
CA ILE A 59 -8.45 7.84 -2.07
C ILE A 59 -9.63 7.82 -1.10
N GLU A 60 -10.82 8.04 -1.63
CA GLU A 60 -12.08 8.01 -0.87
C GLU A 60 -12.79 6.68 -1.10
N GLN A 61 -13.16 6.01 0.00
CA GLN A 61 -13.98 4.78 0.02
C GLN A 61 -13.54 3.72 -1.04
N PRO A 62 -12.32 3.17 -0.95
CA PRO A 62 -11.84 2.21 -1.95
C PRO A 62 -12.57 0.87 -1.86
N ASP A 63 -12.97 0.34 -3.01
CA ASP A 63 -13.50 -1.02 -3.19
C ASP A 63 -12.52 -1.89 -3.97
N VAL A 64 -12.51 -3.20 -3.67
CA VAL A 64 -11.79 -4.20 -4.46
C VAL A 64 -12.79 -4.83 -5.44
N VAL A 65 -12.69 -4.47 -6.71
CA VAL A 65 -13.57 -4.95 -7.78
C VAL A 65 -12.82 -5.80 -8.79
N SER A 66 -13.50 -6.78 -9.38
CA SER A 66 -12.96 -7.62 -10.46
C SER A 66 -13.38 -7.07 -11.81
N LEU A 67 -12.44 -6.94 -12.74
CA LEU A 67 -12.70 -6.55 -14.13
C LEU A 67 -12.20 -7.66 -15.06
N THR A 68 -12.97 -7.97 -16.09
CA THR A 68 -12.58 -8.91 -17.15
C THR A 68 -12.26 -8.11 -18.41
N LEU A 69 -11.04 -8.25 -18.93
CA LEU A 69 -10.64 -7.63 -20.19
C LEU A 69 -10.89 -8.60 -21.33
N SER A 70 -11.49 -8.12 -22.42
CA SER A 70 -11.74 -8.94 -23.62
C SER A 70 -10.50 -9.10 -24.51
N HIS A 71 -9.51 -8.20 -24.37
CA HIS A 71 -8.25 -8.21 -25.09
C HIS A 71 -7.15 -7.67 -24.16
N ALA A 72 -5.97 -8.30 -24.14
CA ALA A 72 -4.81 -7.93 -23.33
C ALA A 72 -3.53 -8.13 -24.13
#